data_AF-A0A222F0D2-F1
#
_entry.id   AF-A0A222F0D2-F1
#
_cell.length_a   1.000
_cell.length_b   1.000
_cell.length_c   1.000
_cell.angle_alpha   90.00
_cell.angle_beta   90.00
_cell.angle_gamma   90.00
#
_symmetry.space_group_name_H-M   'P 1'
#
loop_
_entity.id
_entity.type
_entity.pdbx_description
1 polymer ?
#
loop_
_entity_poly.entity_id
_entity_poly.type
_entity_poly.pdbx_seq_one_letter_code
_entity_poly.pdbx_strand_id
1 'polypeptide(L)'
;MSKIFENYTGDVTLELKKLAERPRILDQLEEVVQGQGFAGSADIPKLVYLVLLTGVFDRPSSLLIKGPSGAGKSYSLNMGRQFVPETAYEQFEGMTEKSLIYHTDLDLRNKHVIIGEAAGSADGNGNAFLRQLLSEGQIRYSTTQSTNEGLKGVTIEVEGPTGLIMTTTAGRIHAEDESRMISVSVTESPDQIRAALLAQAVGSQAPVEEINLQPWHDLYEVYRSAPKEVIIPYAGKIAEALPTSHDRIKRDFPQVLNLITAHALLHSCSRERTGNGVLIATRDDYDVVYGLVNDALSEGLEVTVSEPVRQVVEAVKDLAQKPSTSITVSQAEIVQHLGRDRAVISRNVGRAIELGYLTDETPGQGRTSSLRLGEVELPSNKVLPLPEELFAEEATSVPEMV
;
A
#
# COMPACT_ATOMS: atom_id res chain seq x y z
N MET A 1 26.11 2.36 22.60
CA MET A 1 25.21 1.55 21.74
C MET A 1 23.92 2.32 21.60
N SER A 2 23.29 2.30 20.42
CA SER A 2 21.95 2.90 20.25
C SER A 2 21.00 2.33 21.29
N LYS A 3 20.15 3.17 21.91
CA LYS A 3 19.18 2.75 22.95
C LYS A 3 18.25 1.63 22.47
N ILE A 4 18.13 1.44 21.17
CA ILE A 4 17.25 0.43 20.60
C ILE A 4 17.67 -1.01 20.90
N PHE A 5 18.96 -1.25 21.15
CA PHE A 5 19.46 -2.58 21.47
C PHE A 5 19.34 -2.93 22.96
N GLU A 6 18.89 -2.00 23.82
CA GLU A 6 18.90 -2.18 25.29
C GLU A 6 18.07 -3.38 25.77
N ASN A 7 16.97 -3.68 25.08
CA ASN A 7 16.06 -4.78 25.44
C ASN A 7 16.27 -6.05 24.59
N TYR A 8 17.21 -6.02 23.64
CA TYR A 8 17.47 -7.16 22.78
C TYR A 8 18.35 -8.17 23.51
N THR A 9 17.90 -9.43 23.57
CA THR A 9 18.56 -10.51 24.32
C THR A 9 19.52 -11.35 23.47
N GLY A 10 19.53 -11.16 22.15
CA GLY A 10 20.46 -11.81 21.24
C GLY A 10 21.82 -11.11 21.15
N ASP A 11 22.72 -11.66 20.33
CA ASP A 11 24.05 -11.07 20.14
C ASP A 11 24.01 -9.90 19.16
N VAL A 12 24.56 -8.76 19.55
CA VAL A 12 24.60 -7.56 18.69
C VAL A 12 25.81 -7.64 17.77
N THR A 13 25.69 -8.45 16.72
CA THR A 13 26.75 -8.71 15.75
C THR A 13 27.15 -7.45 14.96
N LEU A 14 28.34 -7.49 14.34
CA LEU A 14 28.80 -6.40 13.46
C LEU A 14 27.90 -6.23 12.23
N GLU A 15 27.39 -7.33 11.68
CA GLU A 15 26.50 -7.31 10.52
C GLU A 15 25.16 -6.68 10.83
N LEU A 16 24.57 -7.02 12.00
CA LEU A 16 23.35 -6.37 12.50
C LEU A 16 23.53 -4.86 12.65
N LYS A 17 24.64 -4.42 13.28
CA LYS A 17 24.92 -2.98 13.43
C LYS A 17 25.06 -2.28 12.09
N LYS A 18 25.83 -2.87 11.17
CA LYS A 18 26.01 -2.34 9.81
C LYS A 18 24.68 -2.22 9.07
N LEU A 19 23.79 -3.21 9.22
CA LEU A 19 22.46 -3.16 8.62
C LEU A 19 21.61 -2.05 9.24
N ALA A 20 21.53 -1.99 10.58
CA ALA A 20 20.70 -1.03 11.31
C ALA A 20 21.14 0.44 11.11
N GLU A 21 22.43 0.67 10.86
CA GLU A 21 23.01 2.01 10.64
C GLU A 21 22.95 2.46 9.16
N ARG A 22 22.46 1.61 8.23
CA ARG A 22 22.36 2.00 6.82
C ARG A 22 21.35 3.14 6.63
N PRO A 23 21.69 4.13 5.79
CA PRO A 23 20.79 5.24 5.50
C PRO A 23 19.57 4.81 4.67
N ARG A 24 19.71 3.78 3.83
CA ARG A 24 18.66 3.25 2.95
C ARG A 24 18.62 1.72 3.06
N ILE A 25 17.89 1.20 4.06
CA ILE A 25 17.87 -0.24 4.38
C ILE A 25 17.08 -1.00 3.32
N LEU A 26 15.98 -0.44 2.83
CA LEU A 26 15.17 -1.08 1.79
C LEU A 26 15.90 -1.19 0.43
N ASP A 27 16.91 -0.37 0.17
CA ASP A 27 17.77 -0.56 -1.01
C ASP A 27 18.61 -1.84 -0.87
N GLN A 28 19.10 -2.15 0.33
CA GLN A 28 19.79 -3.43 0.58
C GLN A 28 18.84 -4.62 0.38
N LEU A 29 17.56 -4.47 0.76
CA LEU A 29 16.54 -5.48 0.47
C LEU A 29 16.39 -5.69 -1.03
N GLU A 30 16.30 -4.59 -1.80
CA GLU A 30 16.22 -4.62 -3.25
C GLU A 30 17.43 -5.31 -3.90
N GLU A 31 18.66 -4.96 -3.48
CA GLU A 31 19.88 -5.59 -3.95
C GLU A 31 19.86 -7.11 -3.70
N VAL A 32 19.41 -7.54 -2.52
CA VAL A 32 19.33 -8.96 -2.17
C VAL A 32 18.31 -9.70 -3.04
N VAL A 33 17.09 -9.17 -3.21
CA VAL A 33 16.07 -9.83 -4.04
C VAL A 33 16.46 -9.84 -5.52
N GLN A 34 17.07 -8.77 -6.03
CA GLN A 34 17.58 -8.72 -7.40
C GLN A 34 18.72 -9.73 -7.62
N GLY A 35 19.60 -9.88 -6.62
CA GLY A 35 20.64 -10.92 -6.60
C GLY A 35 20.08 -12.35 -6.64
N GLN A 36 18.88 -12.57 -6.09
CA GLN A 36 18.13 -13.83 -6.18
C GLN A 36 17.40 -14.02 -7.52
N GLY A 37 17.56 -13.11 -8.47
CA GLY A 37 16.90 -13.16 -9.78
C GLY A 37 15.49 -12.56 -9.80
N PHE A 38 15.13 -11.74 -8.81
CA PHE A 38 13.89 -10.97 -8.87
C PHE A 38 13.98 -9.91 -9.98
N ALA A 39 13.05 -9.93 -10.93
CA ALA A 39 13.04 -9.01 -12.06
C ALA A 39 12.06 -7.86 -11.85
N GLY A 40 12.48 -6.64 -12.18
CA GLY A 40 11.65 -5.44 -12.12
C GLY A 40 11.72 -4.73 -10.76
N SER A 41 10.70 -3.92 -10.47
CA SER A 41 10.64 -3.12 -9.24
C SER A 41 10.44 -4.00 -8.01
N ALA A 42 11.28 -3.79 -6.99
CA ALA A 42 11.16 -4.44 -5.69
C ALA A 42 10.12 -3.78 -4.76
N ASP A 43 9.24 -2.90 -5.26
CA ASP A 43 8.24 -2.20 -4.44
C ASP A 43 7.32 -3.15 -3.66
N ILE A 44 6.82 -4.21 -4.30
CA ILE A 44 5.95 -5.18 -3.60
C ILE A 44 6.72 -5.95 -2.52
N PRO A 45 7.91 -6.54 -2.79
CA PRO A 45 8.76 -7.10 -1.73
C PRO A 45 9.04 -6.13 -0.58
N LYS A 46 9.38 -4.86 -0.87
CA LYS A 46 9.60 -3.82 0.15
C LYS A 46 8.35 -3.55 0.97
N LEU A 47 7.19 -3.44 0.32
CA LEU A 47 5.90 -3.24 0.97
C LEU A 47 5.52 -4.43 1.86
N VAL A 48 5.74 -5.67 1.37
CA VAL A 48 5.52 -6.90 2.16
C VAL A 48 6.38 -6.88 3.42
N TYR A 49 7.66 -6.54 3.30
CA TYR A 49 8.55 -6.43 4.45
C TYR A 49 8.08 -5.37 5.46
N LEU A 50 7.74 -4.15 5.00
CA LEU A 50 7.22 -3.10 5.88
C LEU A 50 5.91 -3.51 6.55
N VAL A 51 4.99 -4.15 5.81
CA VAL A 51 3.73 -4.66 6.36
C VAL A 51 4.01 -5.69 7.44
N LEU A 52 4.92 -6.66 7.23
CA LEU A 52 5.31 -7.63 8.25
C LEU A 52 5.95 -6.95 9.47
N LEU A 53 6.77 -5.92 9.26
CA LEU A 53 7.36 -5.15 10.34
C LEU A 53 6.30 -4.47 11.23
N THR A 54 5.14 -4.09 10.68
CA THR A 54 4.04 -3.54 11.51
C THR A 54 3.49 -4.53 12.54
N GLY A 55 3.85 -5.82 12.48
CA GLY A 55 3.44 -6.84 13.44
C GLY A 55 3.91 -6.53 14.87
N VAL A 56 4.95 -5.70 15.02
CA VAL A 56 5.45 -5.24 16.32
C VAL A 56 4.56 -4.16 16.97
N PHE A 57 3.55 -3.65 16.26
CA PHE A 57 2.61 -2.64 16.74
C PHE A 57 1.28 -3.27 17.21
N ASP A 58 0.50 -2.48 17.95
CA ASP A 58 -0.82 -2.91 18.44
C ASP A 58 -1.88 -3.00 17.34
N ARG A 59 -1.61 -2.39 16.18
CA ARG A 59 -2.49 -2.41 15.00
C ARG A 59 -1.66 -2.66 13.73
N PRO A 60 -1.33 -3.92 13.42
CA PRO A 60 -0.58 -4.24 12.21
C PRO A 60 -1.35 -3.87 10.94
N SER A 61 -0.63 -3.39 9.93
CA SER A 61 -1.18 -3.17 8.60
C SER A 61 -1.42 -4.50 7.89
N SER A 62 -2.35 -4.48 6.93
CA SER A 62 -2.72 -5.66 6.13
C SER A 62 -2.58 -5.37 4.64
N LEU A 63 -2.31 -6.40 3.85
CA LEU A 63 -1.95 -6.31 2.44
C LEU A 63 -2.73 -7.35 1.62
N LEU A 64 -3.36 -6.88 0.55
CA LEU A 64 -3.95 -7.71 -0.48
C LEU A 64 -3.13 -7.56 -1.76
N ILE A 65 -2.63 -8.68 -2.30
CA ILE A 65 -1.90 -8.73 -3.56
C ILE A 65 -2.79 -9.41 -4.60
N LYS A 66 -3.25 -8.65 -5.58
CA LYS A 66 -4.14 -9.08 -6.67
C LYS A 66 -3.34 -9.29 -7.96
N GLY A 67 -3.87 -10.08 -8.89
CA GLY A 67 -3.26 -10.26 -10.21
C GLY A 67 -3.47 -11.66 -10.79
N PRO A 68 -3.32 -11.84 -12.11
CA PRO A 68 -3.61 -13.11 -12.78
C PRO A 68 -2.72 -14.25 -12.27
N SER A 69 -3.13 -15.49 -12.51
CA SER A 69 -2.26 -16.64 -12.22
C SER A 69 -0.95 -16.52 -13.00
N GLY A 70 0.18 -16.88 -12.38
CA GLY A 70 1.51 -16.72 -12.98
C GLY A 70 2.17 -15.35 -12.79
N ALA A 71 1.41 -14.30 -12.42
CA ALA A 71 1.90 -12.91 -12.29
C ALA A 71 2.96 -12.63 -11.22
N GLY A 72 3.54 -13.65 -10.59
CA GLY A 72 4.58 -13.47 -9.57
C GLY A 72 4.09 -13.00 -8.19
N LYS A 73 2.78 -12.96 -7.91
CA LYS A 73 2.22 -12.54 -6.59
C LYS A 73 2.86 -13.27 -5.41
N SER A 74 2.80 -14.60 -5.41
CA SER A 74 3.36 -15.44 -4.34
C SER A 74 4.88 -15.33 -4.29
N TYR A 75 5.53 -15.12 -5.44
CA TYR A 75 6.97 -14.91 -5.53
C TYR A 75 7.37 -13.58 -4.88
N SER A 76 6.73 -12.46 -5.23
CA SER A 76 6.95 -11.15 -4.60
C SER A 76 6.67 -11.15 -3.10
N LEU A 77 5.60 -11.83 -2.67
CA LEU A 77 5.31 -12.06 -1.26
C LEU A 77 6.46 -12.79 -0.57
N ASN A 78 6.92 -13.91 -1.13
CA ASN A 78 8.00 -14.70 -0.55
C ASN A 78 9.33 -13.93 -0.49
N MET A 79 9.61 -13.11 -1.49
CA MET A 79 10.81 -12.27 -1.53
C MET A 79 10.83 -11.20 -0.44
N GLY A 80 9.69 -10.60 -0.09
CA GLY A 80 9.62 -9.68 1.05
C GLY A 80 9.58 -10.40 2.40
N ARG A 81 8.87 -11.53 2.46
CA ARG A 81 8.64 -12.32 3.68
C ARG A 81 9.93 -12.89 4.28
N GLN A 82 10.91 -13.29 3.46
CA GLN A 82 12.14 -13.92 3.94
C GLN A 82 12.98 -13.05 4.91
N PHE A 83 12.77 -11.73 4.92
CA PHE A 83 13.51 -10.78 5.74
C PHE A 83 12.99 -10.66 7.19
N VAL A 84 11.94 -11.41 7.57
CA VAL A 84 11.48 -11.53 8.96
C VAL A 84 11.56 -12.99 9.41
N PRO A 85 11.73 -13.26 10.72
CA PRO A 85 11.77 -14.63 11.22
C PRO A 85 10.41 -15.33 11.06
N GLU A 86 10.41 -16.67 11.01
CA GLU A 86 9.17 -17.46 10.90
C GLU A 86 8.21 -17.24 12.08
N THR A 87 8.73 -16.78 13.23
CA THR A 87 7.93 -16.40 14.41
C THR A 87 7.03 -15.20 14.16
N ALA A 88 7.26 -14.42 13.09
CA ALA A 88 6.51 -13.22 12.74
C ALA A 88 5.21 -13.50 11.96
N TYR A 89 4.96 -14.71 11.49
CA TYR A 89 3.76 -15.01 10.71
C TYR A 89 3.30 -16.47 10.85
N GLU A 90 2.04 -16.72 10.52
CA GLU A 90 1.46 -18.03 10.29
C GLU A 90 1.02 -18.11 8.82
N GLN A 91 1.47 -19.11 8.07
CA GLN A 91 1.21 -19.21 6.64
C GLN A 91 0.34 -20.41 6.28
N PHE A 92 -0.64 -20.18 5.42
CA PHE A 92 -1.58 -21.20 4.95
C PHE A 92 -1.62 -21.22 3.41
N GLU A 93 -1.33 -22.38 2.84
CA GLU A 93 -1.40 -22.65 1.40
C GLU A 93 -2.82 -23.10 1.04
N GLY A 94 -3.72 -22.14 0.77
CA GLY A 94 -5.11 -22.42 0.46
C GLY A 94 -5.93 -22.81 1.69
N MET A 95 -6.61 -21.83 2.28
CA MET A 95 -7.42 -22.04 3.47
C MET A 95 -8.76 -21.30 3.36
N THR A 96 -9.84 -21.94 3.81
CA THR A 96 -11.12 -21.25 4.00
C THR A 96 -11.05 -20.48 5.32
N GLU A 97 -11.46 -19.21 5.35
CA GLU A 97 -11.47 -18.41 6.59
C GLU A 97 -12.03 -19.16 7.81
N LYS A 98 -13.13 -19.91 7.64
CA LYS A 98 -13.78 -20.65 8.73
C LYS A 98 -12.88 -21.68 9.41
N SER A 99 -11.76 -22.09 8.81
CA SER A 99 -10.82 -22.98 9.49
C SER A 99 -9.95 -22.28 10.51
N LEU A 100 -9.77 -20.95 10.46
CA LEU A 100 -9.01 -20.21 11.48
C LEU A 100 -9.51 -20.49 12.89
N ILE A 101 -10.83 -20.49 13.08
CA ILE A 101 -11.47 -20.77 14.36
C ILE A 101 -11.37 -22.25 14.80
N TYR A 102 -10.98 -23.16 13.91
CA TYR A 102 -10.77 -24.57 14.26
C TYR A 102 -9.32 -24.88 14.65
N HIS A 103 -8.41 -23.92 14.49
CA HIS A 103 -7.05 -24.00 15.01
C HIS A 103 -7.00 -23.44 16.44
N THR A 104 -7.45 -24.22 17.41
CA THR A 104 -7.58 -23.77 18.82
C THR A 104 -6.26 -23.41 19.49
N ASP A 105 -5.13 -23.84 18.92
CA ASP A 105 -3.78 -23.58 19.45
C ASP A 105 -3.11 -22.37 18.77
N LEU A 106 -3.84 -21.66 17.91
CA LEU A 106 -3.31 -20.54 17.13
C LEU A 106 -3.18 -19.28 18.00
N ASP A 107 -1.94 -18.85 18.26
CA ASP A 107 -1.62 -17.56 18.86
C ASP A 107 -1.10 -16.60 17.79
N LEU A 108 -1.89 -15.58 17.47
CA LEU A 108 -1.60 -14.60 16.42
C LEU A 108 -1.06 -13.27 16.97
N ARG A 109 -0.78 -13.19 18.28
CA ARG A 109 -0.22 -11.97 18.89
C ARG A 109 1.09 -11.56 18.23
N ASN A 110 1.07 -10.36 17.64
CA ASN A 110 2.22 -9.78 16.93
C ASN A 110 2.74 -10.66 15.80
N LYS A 111 1.82 -11.35 15.12
CA LYS A 111 2.08 -12.13 13.90
C LYS A 111 1.19 -11.68 12.76
N HIS A 112 1.59 -11.94 11.52
CA HIS A 112 0.70 -11.86 10.37
C HIS A 112 0.15 -13.23 9.99
N VAL A 113 -1.12 -13.28 9.60
CA VAL A 113 -1.66 -14.43 8.88
C VAL A 113 -1.41 -14.24 7.40
N ILE A 114 -0.76 -15.20 6.76
CA ILE A 114 -0.51 -15.20 5.32
C ILE A 114 -1.38 -16.26 4.65
N ILE A 115 -2.28 -15.84 3.75
CA ILE A 115 -3.16 -16.75 3.01
C ILE A 115 -2.79 -16.70 1.52
N GLY A 116 -2.20 -17.79 1.04
CA GLY A 116 -1.93 -18.03 -0.37
C GLY A 116 -3.19 -18.45 -1.13
N GLU A 117 -3.36 -17.95 -2.35
CA GLU A 117 -4.44 -18.34 -3.27
C GLU A 117 -5.85 -18.28 -2.66
N ALA A 118 -6.13 -17.21 -1.90
CA ALA A 118 -7.46 -17.03 -1.33
C ALA A 118 -8.49 -16.96 -2.45
N ALA A 119 -9.46 -17.89 -2.42
CA ALA A 119 -10.64 -17.83 -3.27
C ALA A 119 -11.39 -16.56 -2.92
N GLY A 120 -11.25 -15.53 -3.74
CA GLY A 120 -11.93 -14.25 -3.56
C GLY A 120 -13.44 -14.53 -3.52
N SER A 121 -14.01 -14.52 -2.31
CA SER A 121 -15.41 -14.81 -2.12
C SER A 121 -16.21 -13.57 -2.52
N ALA A 122 -16.57 -13.50 -3.80
CA ALA A 122 -17.46 -12.48 -4.34
C ALA A 122 -18.91 -12.67 -3.85
N ASP A 123 -19.26 -13.88 -3.40
CA ASP A 123 -20.63 -14.24 -3.00
C ASP A 123 -20.88 -14.04 -1.48
N GLY A 124 -21.46 -12.88 -1.18
CA GLY A 124 -22.54 -12.68 -0.21
C GLY A 124 -22.26 -12.68 1.29
N ASN A 125 -21.37 -13.53 1.81
CA ASN A 125 -21.10 -13.57 3.26
C ASN A 125 -19.77 -12.89 3.66
N GLY A 126 -18.88 -12.65 2.70
CA GLY A 126 -17.55 -12.07 2.91
C GLY A 126 -16.72 -12.80 3.98
N ASN A 127 -15.58 -12.23 4.37
CA ASN A 127 -14.74 -12.79 5.41
C ASN A 127 -15.03 -12.21 6.81
N ALA A 128 -16.05 -12.72 7.50
CA ALA A 128 -16.50 -12.15 8.79
C ALA A 128 -15.49 -12.28 9.94
N PHE A 129 -14.80 -13.41 10.06
CA PHE A 129 -13.79 -13.64 11.10
C PHE A 129 -12.51 -12.85 10.85
N LEU A 130 -12.06 -12.75 9.60
CA LEU A 130 -10.94 -11.90 9.20
C LEU A 130 -11.29 -10.43 9.42
N ARG A 131 -12.51 -9.98 9.08
CA ARG A 131 -12.95 -8.61 9.40
C ARG A 131 -12.94 -8.34 10.90
N GLN A 132 -13.40 -9.29 11.71
CA GLN A 132 -13.37 -9.17 13.17
C GLN A 132 -11.92 -9.07 13.66
N LEU A 133 -11.06 -9.98 13.20
CA LEU A 133 -9.65 -10.00 13.54
C LEU A 133 -8.92 -8.69 13.18
N LEU A 134 -9.18 -8.16 11.98
CA LEU A 134 -8.59 -6.91 11.49
C LEU A 134 -9.14 -5.66 12.18
N SER A 135 -10.38 -5.69 12.70
CA SER A 135 -11.03 -4.52 13.29
C SER A 135 -10.92 -4.50 14.83
N GLU A 136 -11.01 -5.68 15.45
CA GLU A 136 -11.08 -5.87 16.90
C GLU A 136 -9.78 -6.46 17.48
N GLY A 137 -8.87 -6.95 16.62
CA GLY A 137 -7.60 -7.54 17.04
C GLY A 137 -7.73 -8.95 17.64
N GLN A 138 -8.92 -9.54 17.65
CA GLN A 138 -9.20 -10.88 18.17
C GLN A 138 -10.45 -11.46 17.50
N ILE A 139 -10.61 -12.78 17.55
CA ILE A 139 -11.87 -13.45 17.21
C ILE A 139 -12.44 -14.05 18.49
N ARG A 140 -13.70 -13.75 18.79
CA ARG A 140 -14.49 -14.45 19.83
C ARG A 140 -15.76 -15.00 19.18
N TYR A 141 -15.82 -16.32 19.04
CA TYR A 141 -16.93 -16.99 18.36
C TYR A 141 -17.52 -18.11 19.22
N SER A 142 -18.84 -18.05 19.47
CA SER A 142 -19.55 -19.08 20.20
C SER A 142 -20.25 -20.05 19.23
N THR A 143 -19.91 -21.33 19.30
CA THR A 143 -20.51 -22.39 18.48
C THR A 143 -20.96 -23.56 19.34
N THR A 144 -21.77 -24.46 18.80
CA THR A 144 -22.07 -25.74 19.44
C THR A 144 -21.15 -26.84 18.90
N GLN A 145 -20.66 -27.71 19.78
CA GLN A 145 -19.95 -28.93 19.41
C GLN A 145 -20.78 -30.14 19.86
N SER A 146 -20.85 -31.15 18.99
CA SER A 146 -21.48 -32.42 19.33
C SER A 146 -20.53 -33.23 20.22
N THR A 147 -20.98 -33.56 21.41
CA THR A 147 -20.25 -34.42 22.36
C THR A 147 -21.07 -35.68 22.63
N ASN A 148 -20.47 -36.67 23.29
CA ASN A 148 -21.17 -37.88 23.70
C ASN A 148 -22.35 -37.61 24.66
N GLU A 149 -22.40 -36.41 25.26
CA GLU A 149 -23.45 -35.96 26.20
C GLU A 149 -24.48 -35.00 25.54
N GLY A 150 -24.38 -34.76 24.23
CA GLY A 150 -25.25 -33.85 23.47
C GLY A 150 -24.51 -32.62 22.94
N LEU A 151 -25.28 -31.61 22.49
CA LEU A 151 -24.72 -30.34 21.99
C LEU A 151 -24.25 -29.47 23.16
N LYS A 152 -22.95 -29.18 23.20
CA LYS A 152 -22.35 -28.27 24.19
C LYS A 152 -21.92 -26.98 23.51
N GLY A 153 -22.28 -25.83 24.09
CA GLY A 153 -21.76 -24.54 23.68
C GLY A 153 -20.28 -24.43 24.01
N VAL A 154 -19.46 -24.03 23.04
CA VAL A 154 -18.02 -23.78 23.18
C VAL A 154 -17.73 -22.40 22.61
N THR A 155 -16.95 -21.60 23.35
CA THR A 155 -16.41 -20.34 22.85
C THR A 155 -15.00 -20.58 22.35
N ILE A 156 -14.74 -20.17 21.12
CA ILE A 156 -13.43 -20.19 20.47
C ILE A 156 -12.90 -18.76 20.53
N GLU A 157 -11.67 -18.62 21.02
CA GLU A 157 -10.95 -17.35 21.06
C GLU A 157 -9.66 -17.50 20.27
N VAL A 158 -9.40 -16.54 19.38
CA VAL A 158 -8.12 -16.39 18.67
C VAL A 158 -7.56 -15.02 19.03
N GLU A 159 -6.46 -15.03 19.76
CA GLU A 159 -5.81 -13.84 20.30
C GLU A 159 -4.96 -13.15 19.22
N GLY A 160 -5.09 -11.83 19.10
CA GLY A 160 -4.18 -10.95 18.36
C GLY A 160 -3.64 -9.84 19.27
N PRO A 161 -3.09 -8.73 18.73
CA PRO A 161 -3.35 -8.19 17.40
C PRO A 161 -2.55 -8.88 16.29
N THR A 162 -3.09 -8.86 15.07
CA THR A 162 -2.51 -9.52 13.90
C THR A 162 -2.85 -8.77 12.61
N GLY A 163 -1.96 -8.83 11.64
CA GLY A 163 -2.19 -8.35 10.28
C GLY A 163 -2.50 -9.51 9.34
N LEU A 164 -3.07 -9.21 8.17
CA LEU A 164 -3.38 -10.19 7.14
C LEU A 164 -2.62 -9.86 5.87
N ILE A 165 -1.96 -10.86 5.28
CA ILE A 165 -1.45 -10.78 3.92
C ILE A 165 -2.15 -11.83 3.07
N MET A 166 -2.79 -11.40 2.00
CA MET A 166 -3.56 -12.28 1.13
C MET A 166 -3.09 -12.14 -0.31
N THR A 167 -2.99 -13.25 -1.02
CA THR A 167 -2.83 -13.26 -2.48
C THR A 167 -4.11 -13.79 -3.12
N THR A 168 -4.56 -13.17 -4.21
CA THR A 168 -5.74 -13.64 -4.94
C THR A 168 -5.60 -13.44 -6.44
N THR A 169 -6.25 -14.31 -7.21
CA THR A 169 -6.41 -14.17 -8.66
C THR A 169 -7.63 -13.34 -9.04
N ALA A 170 -8.52 -13.05 -8.08
CA ALA A 170 -9.68 -12.20 -8.30
C ALA A 170 -9.25 -10.75 -8.52
N GLY A 171 -9.80 -10.09 -9.54
CA GLY A 171 -9.52 -8.66 -9.78
C GLY A 171 -10.15 -7.74 -8.73
N ARG A 172 -11.17 -8.22 -8.01
CA ARG A 172 -11.86 -7.54 -6.92
C ARG A 172 -12.29 -8.57 -5.88
N ILE A 173 -12.30 -8.18 -4.61
CA ILE A 173 -12.93 -8.95 -3.53
C ILE A 173 -14.08 -8.13 -2.93
N HIS A 174 -14.71 -8.64 -1.88
CA HIS A 174 -15.74 -7.89 -1.18
C HIS A 174 -15.20 -6.53 -0.71
N ALA A 175 -15.88 -5.43 -1.05
CA ALA A 175 -15.36 -4.06 -0.84
C ALA A 175 -15.06 -3.76 0.63
N GLU A 176 -15.81 -4.34 1.57
CA GLU A 176 -15.52 -4.20 3.00
C GLU A 176 -14.20 -4.84 3.41
N ASP A 177 -13.83 -5.97 2.79
CA ASP A 177 -12.58 -6.67 3.09
C ASP A 177 -11.42 -5.90 2.46
N GLU A 178 -11.55 -5.51 1.18
CA GLU A 178 -10.52 -4.76 0.46
C GLU A 178 -10.23 -3.41 1.11
N SER A 179 -11.24 -2.72 1.64
CA SER A 179 -11.06 -1.42 2.33
C SER A 179 -10.34 -1.50 3.68
N ARG A 180 -10.07 -2.70 4.21
CA ARG A 180 -9.31 -2.93 5.46
C ARG A 180 -7.85 -3.31 5.19
N MET A 181 -7.45 -3.34 3.92
CA MET A 181 -6.12 -3.74 3.49
C MET A 181 -5.57 -2.74 2.48
N ILE A 182 -4.26 -2.63 2.43
CA ILE A 182 -3.56 -2.00 1.31
C ILE A 182 -3.71 -2.96 0.13
N SER A 183 -4.37 -2.54 -0.96
CA SER A 183 -4.70 -3.40 -2.09
C SER A 183 -3.81 -3.08 -3.27
N VAL A 184 -2.82 -3.93 -3.54
CA VAL A 184 -1.88 -3.77 -4.65
C VAL A 184 -2.19 -4.76 -5.77
N SER A 185 -2.02 -4.31 -7.01
CA SER A 185 -2.24 -5.13 -8.21
C SER A 185 -0.90 -5.45 -8.88
N VAL A 186 -0.63 -6.72 -9.12
CA VAL A 186 0.49 -7.17 -9.95
C VAL A 186 0.00 -7.36 -11.38
N THR A 187 0.48 -6.50 -12.27
CA THR A 187 0.25 -6.62 -13.70
C THR A 187 1.48 -7.17 -14.39
N GLU A 188 1.30 -8.04 -15.38
CA GLU A 188 2.38 -8.46 -16.27
C GLU A 188 2.33 -7.63 -17.56
N SER A 189 3.35 -6.81 -17.76
CA SER A 189 3.67 -6.24 -19.08
C SER A 189 4.60 -7.18 -19.86
N PRO A 190 4.62 -7.12 -21.22
CA PRO A 190 5.58 -7.88 -22.02
C PRO A 190 7.04 -7.65 -21.60
N ASP A 191 7.37 -6.43 -21.17
CA ASP A 191 8.72 -6.08 -20.70
C ASP A 191 9.03 -6.74 -19.35
N GLN A 192 8.07 -6.79 -18.42
CA GLN A 192 8.22 -7.51 -17.15
C GLN A 192 8.36 -9.01 -17.36
N ILE A 193 7.55 -9.62 -18.25
CA ILE A 193 7.68 -11.04 -18.59
C ILE A 193 9.07 -11.32 -19.17
N ARG A 194 9.54 -10.50 -20.11
CA ARG A 194 10.88 -10.63 -20.68
C ARG A 194 11.96 -10.50 -19.61
N ALA A 195 11.86 -9.52 -18.72
CA ALA A 195 12.81 -9.32 -17.64
C ALA A 195 12.84 -10.53 -16.69
N ALA A 196 11.68 -11.08 -16.33
CA ALA A 196 11.58 -12.28 -15.51
C ALA A 196 12.22 -13.50 -16.17
N LEU A 197 11.96 -13.71 -17.47
CA LEU A 197 12.57 -14.82 -18.23
C LEU A 197 14.10 -14.69 -18.31
N LEU A 198 14.62 -13.47 -18.52
CA LEU A 198 16.06 -13.23 -18.53
C LEU A 198 16.68 -13.47 -17.15
N ALA A 199 16.04 -13.02 -16.08
CA ALA A 199 16.51 -13.23 -14.72
C ALA A 199 16.52 -14.72 -14.34
N GLN A 200 15.49 -15.48 -14.73
CA GLN A 200 15.47 -16.93 -14.55
C GLN A 200 16.58 -17.64 -15.34
N ALA A 201 16.83 -17.20 -16.58
CA ALA A 201 17.91 -17.76 -17.39
C ALA A 201 19.29 -17.51 -16.76
N VAL A 202 19.55 -16.30 -16.26
CA VAL A 202 20.79 -15.96 -15.55
C VAL A 202 20.91 -16.74 -14.24
N GLY A 203 19.85 -16.77 -13.42
CA GLY A 203 19.82 -17.48 -12.14
C GLY A 203 20.04 -18.99 -12.28
N SER A 204 19.57 -19.60 -13.37
CA SER A 204 19.81 -21.03 -13.65
C SER A 204 21.28 -21.39 -13.91
N GLN A 205 22.12 -20.39 -14.21
CA GLN A 205 23.55 -20.54 -14.50
C GLN A 205 24.45 -20.04 -13.37
N ALA A 206 23.91 -19.27 -12.44
CA ALA A 206 24.64 -18.73 -11.30
C ALA A 206 24.74 -19.77 -10.17
N PRO A 207 25.86 -19.83 -9.42
CA PRO A 207 25.91 -20.54 -8.15
C PRO A 207 24.84 -19.96 -7.21
N VAL A 208 24.13 -20.84 -6.50
CA VAL A 208 23.24 -20.40 -5.42
C VAL A 208 24.12 -19.91 -4.28
N GLU A 209 24.29 -18.59 -4.17
CA GLU A 209 24.96 -17.98 -3.04
C GLU A 209 23.99 -17.96 -1.86
N GLU A 210 24.38 -18.57 -0.74
CA GLU A 210 23.55 -18.60 0.46
C GLU A 210 23.51 -17.20 1.07
N ILE A 211 22.36 -16.56 1.02
CA ILE A 211 22.17 -15.20 1.54
C ILE A 211 22.00 -15.29 3.05
N ASN A 212 22.88 -14.62 3.79
CA ASN A 212 22.75 -14.51 5.23
C ASN A 212 21.62 -13.53 5.59
N LEU A 213 20.44 -14.07 5.92
CA LEU A 213 19.27 -13.30 6.37
C LEU A 213 19.25 -13.09 7.90
N GLN A 214 20.16 -13.71 8.65
CA GLN A 214 20.18 -13.62 10.12
C GLN A 214 20.23 -12.17 10.63
N PRO A 215 21.02 -11.23 10.06
CA PRO A 215 21.02 -9.84 10.50
C PRO A 215 19.65 -9.15 10.37
N TRP A 216 18.84 -9.55 9.39
CA TRP A 216 17.48 -9.03 9.22
C TRP A 216 16.51 -9.58 10.26
N HIS A 217 16.64 -10.87 10.57
CA HIS A 217 15.83 -11.52 11.61
C HIS A 217 16.15 -10.96 12.99
N ASP A 218 17.44 -10.77 13.29
CA ASP A 218 17.89 -10.14 14.52
C ASP A 218 17.37 -8.70 14.63
N LEU A 219 17.38 -7.96 13.51
CA LEU A 219 16.85 -6.59 13.45
C LEU A 219 15.35 -6.55 13.75
N TYR A 220 14.58 -7.51 13.24
CA TYR A 220 13.15 -7.63 13.57
C TYR A 220 12.93 -7.85 15.08
N GLU A 221 13.71 -8.73 15.71
CA GLU A 221 13.62 -9.00 17.15
C GLU A 221 14.08 -7.80 18.01
N VAL A 222 15.06 -7.03 17.55
CA VAL A 222 15.41 -5.73 18.15
C VAL A 222 14.18 -4.80 18.14
N TYR A 223 13.47 -4.68 17.01
CA TYR A 223 12.28 -3.84 16.93
C TYR A 223 11.10 -4.37 17.75
N ARG A 224 10.95 -5.69 17.85
CA ARG A 224 9.93 -6.33 18.70
C ARG A 224 10.13 -5.97 20.18
N SER A 225 11.37 -5.83 20.64
CA SER A 225 11.71 -5.50 22.04
C SER A 225 11.91 -3.99 22.31
N ALA A 226 12.10 -3.18 21.27
CA ALA A 226 12.29 -1.74 21.36
C ALA A 226 11.00 -0.97 21.73
N PRO A 227 11.12 0.28 22.22
CA PRO A 227 10.01 1.24 22.23
C PRO A 227 9.51 1.52 20.81
N LYS A 228 8.19 1.45 20.59
CA LYS A 228 7.54 1.59 19.27
C LYS A 228 6.98 2.99 18.99
N GLU A 229 7.24 3.94 19.89
CA GLU A 229 6.70 5.30 19.77
C GLU A 229 7.45 6.10 18.71
N VAL A 230 6.71 6.59 17.71
CA VAL A 230 7.19 7.48 16.66
C VAL A 230 6.24 8.66 16.56
N ILE A 231 6.79 9.87 16.50
CA ILE A 231 6.07 11.09 16.18
C ILE A 231 6.19 11.29 14.67
N ILE A 232 5.05 11.56 14.01
CA ILE A 232 4.99 11.94 12.59
C ILE A 232 4.59 13.42 12.54
N PRO A 233 5.54 14.37 12.50
CA PRO A 233 5.24 15.80 12.63
C PRO A 233 4.29 16.34 11.54
N TYR A 234 4.35 15.72 10.36
CA TYR A 234 3.58 16.11 9.17
C TYR A 234 2.28 15.31 8.99
N ALA A 235 1.87 14.48 9.97
CA ALA A 235 0.63 13.70 9.86
C ALA A 235 -0.62 14.59 9.68
N GLY A 236 -0.65 15.76 10.32
CA GLY A 236 -1.72 16.74 10.15
C GLY A 236 -1.81 17.28 8.72
N LYS A 237 -0.67 17.62 8.11
CA LYS A 237 -0.62 18.09 6.72
C LYS A 237 -1.09 17.02 5.73
N ILE A 238 -0.76 15.74 5.96
CA ILE A 238 -1.32 14.64 5.17
C ILE A 238 -2.85 14.60 5.31
N ALA A 239 -3.36 14.65 6.54
CA ALA A 239 -4.79 14.57 6.81
C ALA A 239 -5.60 15.71 6.16
N GLU A 240 -5.05 16.93 6.15
CA GLU A 240 -5.67 18.10 5.51
C GLU A 240 -5.73 17.99 3.98
N ALA A 241 -4.74 17.34 3.37
CA ALA A 241 -4.67 17.17 1.92
C ALA A 241 -5.50 15.98 1.40
N LEU A 242 -5.89 15.04 2.26
CA LEU A 242 -6.68 13.88 1.87
C LEU A 242 -8.09 14.27 1.40
N PRO A 243 -8.64 13.59 0.37
CA PRO A 243 -10.02 13.86 -0.05
C PRO A 243 -11.02 13.61 1.08
N THR A 244 -12.06 14.43 1.18
CA THR A 244 -13.17 14.21 2.13
C THR A 244 -14.38 13.53 1.49
N SER A 245 -14.29 13.16 0.21
CA SER A 245 -15.38 12.60 -0.59
C SER A 245 -15.60 11.09 -0.40
N HIS A 246 -14.66 10.37 0.22
CA HIS A 246 -14.71 8.92 0.35
C HIS A 246 -14.46 8.44 1.79
N ASP A 247 -15.40 7.69 2.36
CA ASP A 247 -15.25 7.14 3.72
C ASP A 247 -14.10 6.14 3.87
N ARG A 248 -13.67 5.49 2.77
CA ARG A 248 -12.53 4.56 2.76
C ARG A 248 -11.23 5.23 3.23
N ILE A 249 -11.08 6.54 3.04
CA ILE A 249 -9.89 7.30 3.45
C ILE A 249 -9.66 7.22 4.97
N LYS A 250 -10.72 7.10 5.77
CA LYS A 250 -10.63 6.91 7.23
C LYS A 250 -9.98 5.56 7.60
N ARG A 251 -10.00 4.57 6.71
CA ARG A 251 -9.35 3.26 6.87
C ARG A 251 -7.95 3.23 6.26
N ASP A 252 -7.74 3.94 5.16
CA ASP A 252 -6.44 4.01 4.48
C ASP A 252 -5.43 4.87 5.26
N PHE A 253 -5.87 6.01 5.81
CA PHE A 253 -4.99 6.95 6.51
C PHE A 253 -4.23 6.32 7.69
N PRO A 254 -4.86 5.58 8.62
CA PRO A 254 -4.13 4.87 9.67
C PRO A 254 -3.09 3.89 9.13
N GLN A 255 -3.38 3.18 8.03
CA GLN A 255 -2.45 2.22 7.42
C GLN A 255 -1.22 2.93 6.85
N VAL A 256 -1.39 4.12 6.24
CA VAL A 256 -0.28 4.96 5.77
C VAL A 256 0.59 5.42 6.93
N LEU A 257 0.00 5.96 8.00
CA LEU A 257 0.76 6.37 9.19
C LEU A 257 1.51 5.20 9.83
N ASN A 258 0.92 4.01 9.82
CA ASN A 258 1.54 2.82 10.37
C ASN A 258 2.76 2.37 9.54
N LEU A 259 2.70 2.49 8.20
CA LEU A 259 3.85 2.23 7.34
C LEU A 259 4.96 3.27 7.50
N ILE A 260 4.61 4.55 7.65
CA ILE A 260 5.58 5.61 7.96
C ILE A 260 6.27 5.33 9.29
N THR A 261 5.50 4.90 10.30
CA THR A 261 6.01 4.49 11.62
C THR A 261 6.97 3.30 11.49
N ALA A 262 6.62 2.28 10.71
CA ALA A 262 7.48 1.12 10.44
C ALA A 262 8.78 1.52 9.75
N HIS A 263 8.72 2.40 8.74
CA HIS A 263 9.90 2.87 8.03
C HIS A 263 10.81 3.73 8.93
N ALA A 264 10.23 4.63 9.73
CA ALA A 264 11.00 5.40 10.71
C ALA A 264 11.67 4.47 11.74
N LEU A 265 10.94 3.47 12.26
CA LEU A 265 11.49 2.47 13.19
C LEU A 265 12.64 1.66 12.56
N LEU A 266 12.52 1.30 11.28
CA LEU A 266 13.57 0.64 10.51
C LEU A 266 14.86 1.47 10.48
N HIS A 267 14.75 2.80 10.52
CA HIS A 267 15.87 3.75 10.53
C HIS A 267 16.16 4.34 11.91
N SER A 268 15.69 3.70 12.97
CA SER A 268 15.78 4.20 14.35
C SER A 268 17.18 4.43 14.92
N CYS A 269 18.24 3.90 14.28
CA CYS A 269 19.63 4.17 14.62
C CYS A 269 20.17 5.46 13.98
N SER A 270 19.57 5.94 12.89
CA SER A 270 19.97 7.17 12.19
C SER A 270 18.97 8.32 12.38
N ARG A 271 17.72 8.02 12.76
CA ARG A 271 16.65 9.00 12.95
C ARG A 271 16.80 9.77 14.27
N GLU A 272 16.44 11.05 14.21
CA GLU A 272 16.42 11.93 15.37
C GLU A 272 15.35 11.51 16.37
N ARG A 273 15.58 11.89 17.63
CA ARG A 273 14.67 11.64 18.74
C ARG A 273 14.39 12.95 19.46
N THR A 274 13.19 13.08 19.99
CA THR A 274 12.84 14.17 20.91
C THR A 274 13.70 14.10 22.18
N GLY A 275 13.69 15.17 22.98
CA GLY A 275 14.36 15.20 24.28
C GLY A 275 13.92 14.07 25.24
N ASN A 276 12.72 13.52 25.04
CA ASN A 276 12.18 12.39 25.82
C ASN A 276 12.50 11.01 25.20
N GLY A 277 13.25 10.96 24.10
CA GLY A 277 13.69 9.71 23.47
C GLY A 277 12.75 9.11 22.42
N VAL A 278 11.62 9.75 22.13
CA VAL A 278 10.65 9.31 21.11
C VAL A 278 11.19 9.60 19.71
N LEU A 279 11.07 8.65 18.79
CA LEU A 279 11.57 8.76 17.43
C LEU A 279 10.77 9.78 16.61
N ILE A 280 11.43 10.48 15.68
CA ILE A 280 10.77 11.46 14.80
C ILE A 280 10.88 10.97 13.36
N ALA A 281 9.73 10.77 12.71
CA ALA A 281 9.66 10.48 11.28
C ALA A 281 10.04 11.73 10.47
N THR A 282 10.68 11.49 9.33
CA THR A 282 11.26 12.49 8.44
C THR A 282 10.60 12.43 7.07
N ARG A 283 10.87 13.43 6.22
CA ARG A 283 10.45 13.43 4.82
C ARG A 283 10.79 12.13 4.08
N ASP A 284 11.98 11.57 4.29
CA ASP A 284 12.41 10.33 3.65
C ASP A 284 11.49 9.15 3.96
N ASP A 285 10.95 9.08 5.19
CA ASP A 285 9.98 8.05 5.57
C ASP A 285 8.64 8.23 4.83
N TYR A 286 8.25 9.48 4.55
CA TYR A 286 7.09 9.76 3.72
C TYR A 286 7.32 9.44 2.25
N ASP A 287 8.45 9.88 1.67
CA ASP A 287 8.78 9.70 0.25
C ASP A 287 8.74 8.22 -0.14
N VAL A 288 9.34 7.36 0.68
CA VAL A 288 9.35 5.90 0.45
C VAL A 288 7.93 5.33 0.55
N VAL A 289 7.19 5.63 1.62
CA VAL A 289 5.83 5.09 1.80
C VAL A 289 4.90 5.59 0.69
N TYR A 290 4.99 6.87 0.33
CA TYR A 290 4.25 7.46 -0.78
C TYR A 290 4.48 6.66 -2.07
N GLY A 291 5.74 6.39 -2.42
CA GLY A 291 6.09 5.62 -3.62
C GLY A 291 5.55 4.19 -3.61
N LEU A 292 5.47 3.56 -2.43
CA LEU A 292 5.00 2.17 -2.30
C LEU A 292 3.47 2.02 -2.34
N VAL A 293 2.69 3.02 -1.89
CA VAL A 293 1.24 2.84 -1.67
C VAL A 293 0.34 3.83 -2.38
N ASN A 294 0.84 4.96 -2.89
CA ASN A 294 -0.02 5.99 -3.50
C ASN A 294 -0.87 5.42 -4.64
N ASP A 295 -0.28 4.63 -5.52
CA ASP A 295 -0.98 4.09 -6.70
C ASP A 295 -2.08 3.10 -6.29
N ALA A 296 -1.80 2.28 -5.27
CA ALA A 296 -2.75 1.33 -4.69
C ALA A 296 -3.96 2.03 -4.04
N LEU A 297 -3.71 3.11 -3.29
CA LEU A 297 -4.77 3.93 -2.70
C LEU A 297 -5.60 4.64 -3.78
N SER A 298 -4.94 5.11 -4.83
CA SER A 298 -5.57 5.81 -5.94
C SER A 298 -6.46 4.89 -6.79
N GLU A 299 -6.03 3.64 -7.02
CA GLU A 299 -6.85 2.59 -7.63
C GLU A 299 -8.06 2.26 -6.74
N GLY A 300 -7.82 2.05 -5.44
CA GLY A 300 -8.83 1.59 -4.49
C GLY A 300 -9.95 2.60 -4.17
N LEU A 301 -9.72 3.89 -4.40
CA LEU A 301 -10.71 4.94 -4.19
C LEU A 301 -11.53 5.26 -5.45
N GLU A 302 -11.23 4.65 -6.60
CA GLU A 302 -11.78 5.03 -7.91
C GLU A 302 -11.69 6.57 -8.17
N VAL A 303 -10.82 7.27 -7.42
CA VAL A 303 -10.56 8.72 -7.50
C VAL A 303 -9.88 9.09 -8.83
N THR A 304 -9.42 8.09 -9.57
CA THR A 304 -9.02 8.24 -10.95
C THR A 304 -10.24 8.62 -11.79
N VAL A 305 -10.39 9.93 -12.05
CA VAL A 305 -11.01 10.39 -13.29
C VAL A 305 -10.38 9.56 -14.40
N SER A 306 -11.20 8.79 -15.12
CA SER A 306 -10.66 7.85 -16.10
C SER A 306 -9.73 8.60 -17.06
N GLU A 307 -8.61 7.96 -17.41
CA GLU A 307 -7.60 8.57 -18.28
C GLU A 307 -8.20 9.23 -19.55
N PRO A 308 -9.22 8.63 -20.21
CA PRO A 308 -9.88 9.28 -21.34
C PRO A 308 -10.68 10.55 -20.99
N VAL A 309 -11.22 10.67 -19.77
CA VAL A 309 -11.91 11.87 -19.28
C VAL A 309 -10.88 12.94 -18.90
N ARG A 310 -9.78 12.56 -18.22
CA ARG A 310 -8.68 13.47 -17.90
C ARG A 310 -8.07 14.09 -19.15
N GLN A 311 -7.74 13.27 -20.15
CA GLN A 311 -7.19 13.73 -21.43
C GLN A 311 -8.07 14.78 -22.11
N VAL A 312 -9.40 14.64 -22.00
CA VAL A 312 -10.35 15.61 -22.55
C VAL A 312 -10.31 16.93 -21.79
N VAL A 313 -10.26 16.90 -20.46
CA VAL A 313 -10.21 18.13 -19.64
C VAL A 313 -8.85 18.83 -19.79
N GLU A 314 -7.75 18.08 -19.84
CA GLU A 314 -6.41 18.61 -20.11
C GLU A 314 -6.31 19.20 -21.53
N ALA A 315 -6.88 18.54 -22.53
CA ALA A 315 -6.98 19.09 -23.88
C ALA A 315 -7.72 20.43 -23.91
N VAL A 316 -8.81 20.58 -23.14
CA VAL A 316 -9.51 21.86 -23.02
C VAL A 316 -8.63 22.91 -22.34
N LYS A 317 -7.91 22.54 -21.27
CA LYS A 317 -6.95 23.43 -20.57
C LYS A 317 -5.86 23.93 -21.53
N ASP A 318 -5.26 23.04 -22.32
CA ASP A 318 -4.18 23.36 -23.25
C ASP A 318 -4.67 24.20 -24.44
N LEU A 319 -5.85 23.89 -24.97
CA LEU A 319 -6.46 24.63 -26.08
C LEU A 319 -6.92 26.02 -25.63
N ALA A 320 -7.42 26.17 -24.40
CA ALA A 320 -7.87 27.45 -23.84
C ALA A 320 -6.72 28.41 -23.49
N GLN A 321 -5.48 27.91 -23.34
CA GLN A 321 -4.29 28.75 -23.07
C GLN A 321 -3.67 29.37 -24.34
N LYS A 322 -4.16 29.03 -25.54
CA LYS A 322 -3.61 29.57 -26.78
C LYS A 322 -4.04 31.04 -26.98
N PRO A 323 -3.13 31.97 -27.35
CA PRO A 323 -3.41 33.41 -27.43
C PRO A 323 -4.43 33.85 -28.51
N SER A 324 -5.02 32.92 -29.25
CA SER A 324 -5.84 33.19 -30.41
C SER A 324 -7.30 32.82 -30.15
N THR A 325 -8.09 33.81 -29.73
CA THR A 325 -9.55 33.91 -29.88
C THR A 325 -10.39 32.73 -29.36
N SER A 326 -11.02 32.96 -28.19
CA SER A 326 -12.02 32.12 -27.48
C SER A 326 -11.46 31.40 -26.24
N ILE A 327 -12.04 31.71 -25.07
CA ILE A 327 -11.81 30.98 -23.80
C ILE A 327 -12.47 29.59 -23.86
N THR A 328 -13.35 29.38 -24.83
CA THR A 328 -14.12 28.14 -24.99
C THR A 328 -13.63 27.31 -26.17
N VAL A 329 -13.70 25.99 -26.00
CA VAL A 329 -13.16 24.96 -26.88
C VAL A 329 -14.30 24.07 -27.38
N SER A 330 -14.33 23.77 -28.68
CA SER A 330 -15.31 22.86 -29.27
C SER A 330 -14.86 21.41 -29.23
N GLN A 331 -15.81 20.47 -29.25
CA GLN A 331 -15.48 19.04 -29.35
C GLN A 331 -14.68 18.68 -30.61
N ALA A 332 -14.83 19.44 -31.71
CA ALA A 332 -14.08 19.21 -32.94
C ALA A 332 -12.59 19.52 -32.77
N GLU A 333 -12.25 20.57 -32.01
CA GLU A 333 -10.87 20.92 -31.68
C GLU A 333 -10.23 19.88 -30.76
N ILE A 334 -10.97 19.34 -29.80
CA ILE A 334 -10.50 18.25 -28.93
C ILE A 334 -10.24 16.97 -29.76
N VAL A 335 -11.14 16.63 -30.70
CA VAL A 335 -10.96 15.50 -31.63
C VAL A 335 -9.68 15.67 -32.44
N GLN A 336 -9.44 16.87 -32.98
CA GLN A 336 -8.23 17.16 -33.76
C GLN A 336 -6.96 17.12 -32.89
N HIS A 337 -7.04 17.59 -31.65
CA HIS A 337 -5.90 17.64 -30.73
C HIS A 337 -5.48 16.25 -30.24
N LEU A 338 -6.45 15.41 -29.86
CA LEU A 338 -6.20 14.07 -29.30
C LEU A 338 -6.13 12.96 -30.35
N GLY A 339 -6.59 13.21 -31.59
CA GLY A 339 -6.60 12.21 -32.66
C GLY A 339 -7.51 11.00 -32.37
N ARG A 340 -8.56 11.20 -31.57
CA ARG A 340 -9.51 10.14 -31.16
C ARG A 340 -10.86 10.29 -31.86
N ASP A 341 -11.59 9.19 -31.95
CA ASP A 341 -12.93 9.18 -32.55
C ASP A 341 -13.91 10.13 -31.84
N ARG A 342 -14.79 10.78 -32.62
CA ARG A 342 -15.74 11.78 -32.12
C ARG A 342 -16.71 11.21 -31.09
N ALA A 343 -17.14 9.95 -31.23
CA ALA A 343 -18.04 9.33 -30.26
C ALA A 343 -17.34 9.05 -28.92
N VAL A 344 -16.04 8.74 -28.94
CA VAL A 344 -15.21 8.58 -27.74
C VAL A 344 -15.05 9.93 -27.02
N ILE A 345 -14.69 10.99 -27.76
CA ILE A 345 -14.57 12.34 -27.19
C ILE A 345 -15.90 12.82 -26.62
N SER A 346 -17.00 12.70 -27.36
CA SER A 346 -18.32 13.15 -26.92
C SER A 346 -18.78 12.45 -25.61
N ARG A 347 -18.54 11.14 -25.50
CA ARG A 347 -18.84 10.37 -24.27
C ARG A 347 -18.04 10.89 -23.07
N ASN A 348 -16.74 11.10 -23.25
CA ASN A 348 -15.85 11.54 -22.18
C ASN A 348 -16.08 13.02 -21.80
N VAL A 349 -16.42 13.87 -22.76
CA VAL A 349 -16.87 15.26 -22.50
C VAL A 349 -18.16 15.26 -21.68
N GLY A 350 -19.15 14.44 -22.06
CA GLY A 350 -20.39 14.31 -21.29
C GLY A 350 -20.11 13.92 -19.84
N ARG A 351 -19.22 12.93 -19.65
CA ARG A 351 -18.78 12.50 -18.31
C ARG A 351 -18.03 13.60 -17.55
N ALA A 352 -17.17 14.37 -18.22
CA ALA A 352 -16.46 15.49 -17.61
C ALA A 352 -17.41 16.61 -17.16
N ILE A 353 -18.48 16.87 -17.92
CA ILE A 353 -19.52 17.85 -17.56
C ILE A 353 -20.36 17.35 -16.37
N GLU A 354 -20.78 16.08 -16.39
CA GLU A 354 -21.50 15.47 -15.26
C GLU A 354 -20.72 15.56 -13.94
N LEU A 355 -19.40 15.44 -14.01
CA LEU A 355 -18.49 15.51 -12.86
C LEU A 355 -18.07 16.95 -12.50
N GLY A 356 -18.52 17.96 -13.26
CA GLY A 356 -18.24 19.36 -12.97
C GLY A 356 -16.85 19.87 -13.39
N TYR A 357 -16.04 19.04 -14.08
CA TYR A 357 -14.72 19.42 -14.58
C TYR A 357 -14.77 20.31 -15.82
N LEU A 358 -15.83 20.16 -16.62
CA LEU A 358 -16.12 21.02 -17.78
C LEU A 358 -17.51 21.62 -17.66
N THR A 359 -17.69 22.79 -18.28
CA THR A 359 -19.00 23.41 -18.47
C THR A 359 -19.21 23.67 -19.96
N ASP A 360 -20.37 23.29 -20.49
CA ASP A 360 -20.80 23.67 -21.84
C ASP A 360 -21.68 24.93 -21.75
N GLU A 361 -21.21 26.03 -22.33
CA GLU A 361 -21.94 27.31 -22.34
C GLU A 361 -23.09 27.32 -23.36
N THR A 362 -23.14 26.35 -24.28
CA THR A 362 -24.16 26.25 -25.32
C THR A 362 -24.82 24.86 -25.38
N PRO A 363 -25.46 24.39 -24.29
CA PRO A 363 -26.05 23.07 -24.26
C PRO A 363 -27.22 22.94 -25.26
N GLY A 364 -27.27 21.84 -26.01
CA GLY A 364 -28.40 21.51 -26.90
C GLY A 364 -28.03 20.64 -28.11
N GLN A 365 -28.98 19.81 -28.57
CA GLN A 365 -28.80 18.99 -29.78
C GLN A 365 -28.59 19.87 -31.02
N GLY A 366 -27.57 19.55 -31.81
CA GLY A 366 -27.27 20.21 -33.09
C GLY A 366 -26.51 21.53 -33.01
N ARG A 367 -26.10 21.97 -31.80
CA ARG A 367 -25.25 23.15 -31.60
C ARG A 367 -23.79 22.74 -31.45
N THR A 368 -22.87 23.60 -31.88
CA THR A 368 -21.44 23.45 -31.59
C THR A 368 -21.24 23.68 -30.10
N SER A 369 -20.67 22.72 -29.40
CA SER A 369 -20.37 22.84 -27.97
C SER A 369 -19.33 23.93 -27.70
N SER A 370 -19.50 24.65 -26.60
CA SER A 370 -18.64 25.73 -26.16
C SER A 370 -18.13 25.39 -24.76
N LEU A 371 -17.06 24.58 -24.70
CA LEU A 371 -16.57 23.99 -23.46
C LEU A 371 -15.54 24.88 -22.79
N ARG A 372 -15.65 25.04 -21.47
CA ARG A 372 -14.61 25.65 -20.63
C ARG A 372 -14.34 24.78 -19.40
N LEU A 373 -13.26 25.09 -18.69
CA LEU A 373 -12.99 24.51 -17.37
C LEU A 373 -14.15 24.83 -16.42
N GLY A 374 -14.61 23.82 -15.70
CA GLY A 374 -15.64 23.93 -14.68
C GLY A 374 -15.09 24.45 -13.34
N GLU A 375 -15.96 24.49 -12.33
CA GLU A 375 -15.61 24.96 -10.97
C GLU A 375 -14.87 23.90 -10.16
N VAL A 376 -14.99 22.62 -10.54
CA VAL A 376 -14.26 21.52 -9.92
C VAL A 376 -12.93 21.36 -10.64
N GLU A 377 -11.82 21.52 -9.92
CA GLU A 377 -10.51 21.19 -10.47
C GLU A 377 -10.38 19.69 -10.68
N LEU A 378 -9.69 19.30 -11.76
CA LEU A 378 -9.27 17.91 -11.95
C LEU A 378 -8.49 17.49 -10.70
N PRO A 379 -8.95 16.49 -9.93
CA PRO A 379 -8.15 15.97 -8.83
C PRO A 379 -6.85 15.46 -9.41
N SER A 380 -5.75 15.53 -8.67
CA SER A 380 -4.58 14.74 -9.05
C SER A 380 -5.00 13.25 -9.04
N ASN A 381 -4.45 12.42 -9.93
CA ASN A 381 -4.69 10.96 -9.86
C ASN A 381 -4.08 10.33 -8.59
N LYS A 382 -3.71 11.15 -7.60
CA LYS A 382 -2.93 10.80 -6.43
C LYS A 382 -3.78 11.18 -5.21
N VAL A 383 -3.99 10.19 -4.36
CA VAL A 383 -4.78 10.36 -3.13
C VAL A 383 -3.94 11.02 -2.04
N LEU A 384 -2.65 10.68 -2.00
CA LEU A 384 -1.70 11.29 -1.09
C LEU A 384 -1.10 12.55 -1.71
N PRO A 385 -0.86 13.62 -0.93
CA PRO A 385 -0.17 14.80 -1.44
C PRO A 385 1.21 14.44 -1.97
N LEU A 386 1.70 15.15 -3.00
CA LEU A 386 3.07 14.94 -3.44
C LEU A 386 4.03 15.31 -2.30
N PRO A 387 5.15 14.58 -2.13
CA PRO A 387 6.12 14.99 -1.12
C PRO A 387 6.66 16.41 -1.31
N GLU A 388 6.84 16.84 -2.56
CA GLU A 388 7.27 18.21 -2.86
C GLU A 388 6.26 19.25 -2.36
N GLU A 389 4.95 18.98 -2.49
CA GLU A 389 3.88 19.86 -2.02
C GLU A 389 3.78 19.84 -0.49
N LEU A 390 3.87 18.65 0.11
CA LEU A 390 3.73 18.45 1.56
C LEU A 390 4.83 19.18 2.34
N PHE A 391 6.04 19.26 1.77
CA PHE A 391 7.24 19.84 2.39
C PHE A 391 7.70 21.16 1.76
N ALA A 392 6.90 21.79 0.89
CA ALA A 392 7.27 23.03 0.20
C ALA A 392 7.58 24.21 1.14
N GLU A 393 6.91 24.29 2.29
CA GLU A 393 7.06 25.39 3.26
C GLU A 393 8.33 25.32 4.11
N GLU A 394 8.97 24.15 4.22
CA GLU A 394 10.22 24.01 5.00
C GLU A 394 11.42 24.69 4.31
N ALA A 395 11.31 25.03 3.02
CA ALA A 395 12.35 25.73 2.27
C ALA A 395 12.41 27.26 2.54
N THR A 396 11.44 27.84 3.25
CA THR A 396 11.35 29.31 3.44
C THR A 396 11.50 29.82 4.87
N SER A 397 11.80 28.96 5.85
CA SER A 397 12.06 29.40 7.22
C SER A 397 13.52 29.18 7.65
N VAL A 398 14.42 29.95 7.06
CA VAL A 398 15.63 30.39 7.78
C VAL A 398 15.30 31.75 8.38
N PRO A 399 15.04 31.89 9.69
CA PRO A 399 15.06 33.20 10.31
C PRO A 399 16.52 33.66 10.32
N GLU A 400 16.82 34.74 9.59
CA GLU A 400 18.03 35.52 9.83
C GLU A 400 18.06 35.89 11.31
N MET A 401 19.00 35.30 12.06
CA MET A 401 19.37 35.83 13.36
C MET A 401 20.11 37.14 13.14
N VAL A 402 19.45 38.25 13.51
CA VAL A 402 20.09 39.54 13.81
C VAL A 402 20.26 39.66 15.31
#